data_AF-A0A7T5BHN7-F1
#
_entry.id   AF-A0A7T5BHN7-F1
#
_cell.length_a   1.000
_cell.length_b   1.000
_cell.length_c   1.000
_cell.angle_alpha   90.00
_cell.angle_beta   90.00
_cell.angle_gamma   90.00
#
_symmetry.space_group_name_H-M   'P 1'
#
loop_
_entity.id
_entity.type
_entity.pdbx_description
1 polymer ?
#
loop_
_entity_poly.entity_id
_entity_poly.type
_entity_poly.pdbx_seq_one_letter_code
_entity_poly.pdbx_strand_id
1 'polypeptide(L)'
;MNTKSSPVVIESVEPLSPHAKAVLEAGQQLFLDSVEVGREFCKTMVGTALTAIPVYVGLIKLFLPTGSSPITVIGIGWFVPVVLFLLSAAVSVGGHLPGRTLICLDLPAEIEAALAKATARRFWCGVIAFVFMAAGIIDCVYVLSSI
;
A
#
# COMPACT_ATOMS: atom_id res chain seq x y z
N MET A 1 -28.93 -4.60 -28.47
CA MET A 1 -28.68 -5.98 -27.97
C MET A 1 -29.56 -6.19 -26.75
N ASN A 2 -30.65 -6.95 -26.92
CA ASN A 2 -31.67 -7.19 -25.89
C ASN A 2 -31.19 -8.30 -24.94
N THR A 3 -30.86 -7.96 -23.70
CA THR A 3 -30.60 -8.95 -22.63
C THR A 3 -31.93 -9.55 -22.19
N LYS A 4 -32.30 -10.70 -22.76
CA LYS A 4 -33.37 -11.54 -22.22
C LYS A 4 -32.97 -12.00 -20.82
N SER A 5 -33.60 -11.41 -19.82
CA SER A 5 -33.61 -11.87 -18.44
C SER A 5 -34.35 -13.21 -18.39
N SER A 6 -33.60 -14.31 -18.29
CA SER A 6 -34.16 -15.62 -18.00
C SER A 6 -34.67 -15.63 -16.56
N PRO A 7 -35.91 -16.09 -16.29
CA PRO A 7 -36.43 -16.15 -14.93
C PRO A 7 -35.59 -17.12 -14.10
N VAL A 8 -35.03 -16.64 -12.99
CA VAL A 8 -34.30 -17.47 -12.03
C VAL A 8 -35.33 -18.36 -11.31
N VAL A 9 -35.35 -19.64 -11.67
CA VAL A 9 -36.15 -20.66 -11.00
C VAL A 9 -35.39 -21.11 -9.76
N ILE A 10 -35.87 -20.71 -8.58
CA ILE A 10 -35.31 -21.14 -7.29
C ILE A 10 -35.87 -22.54 -7.01
N GLU A 11 -35.08 -23.58 -7.24
CA GLU A 11 -35.49 -24.99 -7.12
C GLU A 11 -35.75 -25.43 -5.67
N SER A 12 -35.05 -24.86 -4.69
CA SER A 12 -35.39 -25.01 -3.27
C SER A 12 -34.67 -23.96 -2.42
N VAL A 13 -35.35 -23.47 -1.40
CA VAL A 13 -34.73 -22.66 -0.33
C VAL A 13 -34.53 -23.62 0.84
N GLU A 14 -33.40 -24.32 0.85
CA GLU A 14 -33.02 -25.07 2.05
C GLU A 14 -32.69 -24.09 3.18
N PRO A 15 -33.16 -24.33 4.42
CA PRO A 15 -32.80 -23.51 5.56
C PRO A 15 -31.29 -23.58 5.74
N LEU A 16 -30.65 -22.41 5.73
CA LEU A 16 -29.21 -22.28 5.91
C LEU A 16 -28.79 -23.03 7.18
N SER A 17 -27.86 -23.98 7.06
CA SER A 17 -27.37 -24.70 8.24
C SER A 17 -26.76 -23.70 9.24
N PRO A 18 -26.87 -23.95 10.57
CA PRO A 18 -26.30 -23.07 11.59
C PRO A 18 -24.81 -22.75 11.34
N HIS A 19 -24.08 -23.72 10.81
CA HIS A 19 -22.69 -23.58 10.40
C HIS A 19 -22.52 -22.64 9.19
N ALA A 20 -23.34 -22.77 8.15
CA ALA A 20 -23.26 -21.90 6.98
C ALA A 20 -23.59 -20.44 7.34
N LYS A 21 -24.54 -20.24 8.27
CA LYS A 21 -24.90 -18.91 8.77
C LYS A 21 -23.75 -18.26 9.53
N ALA A 22 -23.09 -19.01 10.41
CA ALA A 22 -21.94 -18.52 11.17
C ALA A 22 -20.76 -18.12 10.26
N VAL A 23 -20.49 -18.89 9.20
CA VAL A 23 -19.43 -18.56 8.22
C VAL A 23 -19.78 -17.29 7.43
N LEU A 24 -21.04 -17.13 7.02
CA LEU A 24 -21.48 -15.93 6.31
C LEU A 24 -21.39 -14.67 7.17
N GLU A 25 -21.80 -14.76 8.43
CA GLU A 25 -21.75 -13.66 9.38
C GLU A 25 -20.30 -13.27 9.71
N ALA A 26 -19.42 -14.26 9.92
CA ALA A 26 -17.99 -14.02 10.09
C ALA A 26 -17.34 -13.37 8.85
N GLY A 27 -17.71 -13.83 7.65
CA GLY A 27 -17.22 -13.25 6.40
C GLY A 27 -17.68 -11.80 6.18
N GLN A 28 -18.95 -11.50 6.51
CA GLN A 28 -19.48 -10.14 6.48
C GLN A 28 -18.75 -9.23 7.47
N GLN A 29 -18.51 -9.71 8.68
CA GLN A 29 -17.80 -8.95 9.70
C GLN A 29 -16.35 -8.66 9.30
N LEU A 30 -15.62 -9.67 8.80
CA LEU A 30 -14.26 -9.49 8.28
C LEU A 30 -14.19 -8.47 7.13
N PHE A 31 -15.20 -8.44 6.27
CA PHE A 31 -15.28 -7.46 5.19
C PHE A 31 -15.49 -6.04 5.72
N LEU A 32 -16.42 -5.87 6.67
CA LEU A 32 -16.68 -4.58 7.31
C LEU A 32 -15.43 -4.06 8.04
N ASP A 33 -14.75 -4.92 8.79
CA ASP A 33 -13.50 -4.58 9.49
C ASP A 33 -12.41 -4.16 8.50
N SER A 34 -12.27 -4.88 7.38
CA SER A 34 -11.28 -4.55 6.34
C SER A 34 -11.53 -3.18 5.71
N VAL A 35 -12.80 -2.81 5.49
CA VAL A 35 -13.19 -1.50 4.95
C VAL A 35 -12.93 -0.38 5.96
N GLU A 36 -13.25 -0.61 7.23
CA GLU A 36 -13.04 0.36 8.29
C GLU A 36 -11.55 0.66 8.51
N VAL A 37 -10.72 -0.38 8.63
CA VAL A 37 -9.26 -0.26 8.74
C VAL A 37 -8.66 0.47 7.53
N GLY A 38 -9.13 0.13 6.32
CA GLY A 38 -8.70 0.82 5.10
C GLY A 38 -9.03 2.31 5.12
N ARG A 39 -10.21 2.68 5.62
CA ARG A 39 -10.63 4.09 5.74
C ARG A 39 -9.80 4.86 6.76
N GLU A 40 -9.53 4.27 7.92
CA GLU A 40 -8.68 4.87 8.95
C GLU A 40 -7.24 5.07 8.47
N PHE A 41 -6.69 4.08 7.77
CA PHE A 41 -5.39 4.19 7.12
C PHE A 41 -5.33 5.38 6.15
N CYS A 42 -6.30 5.50 5.24
CA CYS A 42 -6.37 6.63 4.29
C CYS A 42 -6.49 7.98 5.00
N LYS A 43 -7.35 8.08 6.03
CA LYS A 43 -7.50 9.33 6.80
C LYS A 43 -6.18 9.74 7.48
N THR A 44 -5.47 8.76 8.03
CA THR A 44 -4.18 8.97 8.68
C THR A 44 -3.12 9.41 7.66
N MET A 45 -3.04 8.72 6.52
CA MET A 45 -2.04 8.99 5.49
C MET A 45 -2.22 10.37 4.84
N VAL A 46 -3.46 10.81 4.62
CA VAL A 46 -3.75 12.17 4.12
C VAL A 46 -3.24 13.22 5.10
N GLY A 47 -3.48 13.03 6.40
CA GLY A 47 -2.98 13.94 7.43
C GLY A 47 -1.45 14.00 7.44
N THR A 48 -0.78 12.85 7.43
CA THR A 48 0.70 12.79 7.42
C THR A 48 1.28 13.43 6.16
N ALA A 49 0.69 13.17 4.99
CA ALA A 49 1.13 13.76 3.72
C ALA A 49 0.97 15.29 3.70
N LEU A 50 -0.16 15.82 4.20
CA LEU A 50 -0.39 17.26 4.28
C LEU A 50 0.57 17.94 5.27
N THR A 51 0.93 17.28 6.37
CA THR A 51 1.94 17.81 7.31
C THR A 51 3.35 17.80 6.74
N ALA A 52 3.65 16.95 5.77
CA ALA A 52 4.97 16.89 5.16
C ALA A 52 5.28 18.12 4.29
N ILE A 53 4.28 18.69 3.60
CA ILE A 53 4.45 19.86 2.71
C ILE A 53 5.08 21.07 3.45
N PRO A 54 4.51 21.59 4.56
CA PRO A 54 5.11 22.72 5.26
C PRO A 54 6.47 22.40 5.86
N VAL A 55 6.73 21.15 6.26
CA VAL A 55 8.05 20.71 6.75
C VAL A 55 9.10 20.81 5.63
N TYR A 56 8.78 20.31 4.43
CA TYR A 56 9.66 20.44 3.27
C TYR A 56 9.90 21.90 2.89
N VAL A 57 8.86 22.74 2.90
CA VAL A 57 8.99 24.19 2.63
C VAL A 57 9.85 24.88 3.68
N GLY A 58 9.71 24.51 4.96
CA GLY A 58 10.52 25.03 6.06
C GLY A 58 12.01 24.65 5.91
N LEU A 59 12.29 23.40 5.58
CA LEU A 59 13.65 22.92 5.31
C LEU A 59 14.28 23.66 4.13
N ILE A 60 13.56 23.81 3.02
CA ILE A 60 14.05 24.56 1.84
C ILE A 60 14.42 26.00 2.24
N LYS A 61 13.58 26.68 3.03
CA LYS A 61 13.88 28.04 3.50
C LYS A 61 15.07 28.13 4.44
N LEU A 62 15.33 27.10 5.25
CA LEU A 62 16.47 27.06 6.16
C LEU A 62 17.80 26.91 5.41
N PHE A 63 17.81 26.10 4.34
CA PHE A 63 19.02 25.75 3.60
C PHE A 63 19.31 26.64 2.39
N LEU A 64 18.36 27.48 1.94
CA LEU A 64 18.58 28.37 0.81
C LEU A 64 19.15 29.73 1.28
N PRO A 65 20.37 30.12 0.88
CA PRO A 65 20.89 31.44 1.18
C PRO A 65 19.99 32.51 0.57
N THR A 66 19.76 33.62 1.29
CA THR A 66 18.98 34.75 0.80
C THR A 66 19.59 35.29 -0.50
N GLY A 67 18.95 35.02 -1.64
CA GLY A 67 19.37 35.52 -2.96
C GLY A 67 19.84 34.46 -3.96
N SER A 68 19.96 33.18 -3.57
CA SER A 68 20.34 32.11 -4.52
C SER A 68 19.13 31.61 -5.30
N SER A 69 19.24 31.50 -6.64
CA SER A 69 18.23 30.79 -7.43
C SER A 69 18.20 29.31 -7.00
N PRO A 70 17.03 28.74 -6.68
CA PRO A 70 16.92 27.35 -6.26
C PRO A 70 17.53 26.38 -7.28
N ILE A 71 17.47 26.70 -8.57
CA ILE A 71 18.03 25.85 -9.65
C ILE A 71 19.56 25.76 -9.62
N THR A 72 20.26 26.79 -9.16
CA THR A 72 21.74 26.80 -9.12
C THR A 72 22.32 26.12 -7.88
N VAL A 73 21.55 26.03 -6.79
CA VAL A 73 21.97 25.37 -5.53
C VAL A 73 21.47 23.91 -5.48
N ILE A 74 20.30 23.65 -6.09
CA ILE A 74 19.65 22.34 -6.15
C ILE A 74 20.09 21.67 -7.45
N GLY A 75 21.31 21.14 -7.48
CA GLY A 75 21.80 20.32 -8.60
C GLY A 75 21.03 18.98 -8.74
N ILE A 76 21.35 18.21 -9.79
CA ILE A 76 20.75 16.88 -10.06
C ILE A 76 20.87 15.94 -8.85
N GLY A 77 21.90 16.09 -8.00
CA GLY A 77 22.07 15.30 -6.78
C GLY A 77 20.92 15.40 -5.78
N TRP A 78 20.21 16.54 -5.72
CA TRP A 78 19.05 16.71 -4.84
C TRP A 78 17.79 15.98 -5.32
N PHE A 79 17.73 15.58 -6.60
CA PHE A 79 16.60 14.82 -7.14
C PHE A 79 16.70 13.31 -6.86
N VAL A 80 17.93 12.80 -6.72
CA VAL A 80 18.19 11.37 -6.46
C VAL A 80 17.46 10.85 -5.22
N PRO A 81 17.50 11.49 -4.03
CA PRO A 81 16.82 10.96 -2.85
C PRO A 81 15.30 10.98 -3.02
N VAL A 82 14.74 12.00 -3.70
CA VAL A 82 13.29 12.09 -3.99
C VAL A 82 12.83 10.92 -4.86
N VAL A 83 13.58 10.60 -5.92
CA VAL A 83 13.27 9.48 -6.81
C VAL A 83 13.39 8.14 -6.07
N LEU A 84 14.40 7.96 -5.23
CA LEU A 84 14.58 6.75 -4.41
C LEU A 84 13.44 6.55 -3.41
N PHE A 85 12.99 7.61 -2.74
CA PHE A 85 11.83 7.54 -1.86
C PHE A 85 10.53 7.22 -2.62
N LEU A 86 10.35 7.79 -3.81
CA LEU A 86 9.18 7.51 -4.63
C LEU A 86 9.16 6.04 -5.09
N LEU A 87 10.31 5.51 -5.51
CA LEU A 87 10.47 4.09 -5.87
C LEU A 87 10.22 3.18 -4.67
N SER A 88 10.75 3.52 -3.50
CA SER A 88 10.50 2.78 -2.26
C SER A 88 8.99 2.69 -1.95
N ALA A 89 8.29 3.83 -2.03
CA ALA A 89 6.85 3.89 -1.81
C ALA A 89 6.07 3.06 -2.85
N ALA A 90 6.42 3.17 -4.13
CA ALA A 90 5.76 2.43 -5.21
C ALA A 90 5.93 0.91 -5.05
N VAL A 91 7.14 0.44 -4.70
CA VAL A 91 7.41 -0.99 -4.47
C VAL A 91 6.68 -1.49 -3.22
N SER A 92 6.64 -0.70 -2.16
CA SER A 92 5.91 -1.03 -0.93
C SER A 92 4.42 -1.23 -1.19
N VAL A 93 3.80 -0.32 -1.95
CA VAL A 93 2.39 -0.43 -2.38
C VAL A 93 2.20 -1.65 -3.28
N GLY A 94 3.08 -1.87 -4.26
CA GLY A 94 3.03 -3.03 -5.14
C GLY A 94 3.10 -4.37 -4.42
N GLY A 95 3.78 -4.43 -3.28
CA GLY A 95 3.83 -5.61 -2.40
C GLY A 95 2.53 -5.88 -1.62
N HIS A 96 1.76 -4.85 -1.33
CA HIS A 96 0.53 -4.93 -0.53
C HIS A 96 -0.75 -5.10 -1.36
N LEU A 97 -0.68 -4.95 -2.69
CA LEU A 97 -1.83 -5.16 -3.56
C LEU A 97 -2.40 -6.59 -3.43
N PRO A 98 -3.73 -6.75 -3.29
CA PRO A 98 -4.36 -8.05 -3.14
C PRO A 98 -4.12 -8.90 -4.40
N GLY A 99 -3.51 -10.07 -4.21
CA GLY A 99 -3.40 -11.08 -5.26
C GLY A 99 -4.72 -11.83 -5.42
N ARG A 100 -5.11 -12.13 -6.66
CA ARG A 100 -6.21 -13.06 -6.94
C ARG A 100 -5.61 -14.46 -7.15
N THR A 101 -5.88 -15.36 -6.22
CA THR A 101 -5.55 -16.78 -6.34
C THR A 101 -6.83 -17.58 -6.13
N LEU A 102 -7.11 -18.53 -7.03
CA LEU A 102 -8.19 -19.50 -6.84
C LEU A 102 -7.67 -20.57 -5.88
N ILE A 103 -8.38 -20.82 -4.79
CA ILE A 103 -8.00 -21.75 -3.72
C ILE A 103 -9.23 -22.60 -3.40
N CYS A 104 -9.06 -23.91 -3.23
CA CYS A 104 -10.11 -24.76 -2.69
C CYS A 104 -10.20 -24.56 -1.17
N LEU A 105 -11.39 -24.18 -0.67
CA LEU A 105 -11.62 -23.94 0.76
C LEU A 105 -11.58 -25.23 1.60
N ASP A 106 -11.78 -26.39 0.97
CA ASP A 106 -11.82 -27.68 1.65
C ASP A 106 -10.42 -28.27 1.91
N LEU A 107 -9.37 -27.70 1.30
CA LEU A 107 -7.99 -28.18 1.44
C LEU A 107 -7.16 -27.18 2.27
N PRO A 108 -6.92 -27.45 3.58
CA PRO A 108 -6.14 -26.54 4.43
C PRO A 108 -4.71 -26.32 3.92
N ALA A 109 -4.12 -27.33 3.28
CA ALA A 109 -2.79 -27.23 2.67
C ALA A 109 -2.70 -26.18 1.56
N GLU A 110 -3.78 -25.98 0.77
CA GLU A 110 -3.80 -24.95 -0.27
C GLU A 110 -3.91 -23.54 0.31
N ILE A 111 -4.67 -23.39 1.39
CA ILE A 111 -4.84 -22.13 2.12
C ILE A 111 -3.48 -21.69 2.70
N GLU A 112 -2.78 -22.60 3.37
CA GLU A 112 -1.45 -22.32 3.93
C GLU A 112 -0.43 -21.97 2.85
N ALA A 113 -0.42 -22.69 1.72
CA ALA A 113 0.47 -22.40 0.60
C ALA A 113 0.19 -21.02 -0.03
N ALA A 114 -1.08 -20.66 -0.18
CA ALA A 114 -1.48 -19.35 -0.70
C ALA A 114 -1.09 -18.21 0.26
N LEU A 115 -1.30 -18.39 1.57
CA LEU A 115 -0.89 -17.44 2.60
C LEU A 115 0.64 -17.29 2.66
N ALA A 116 1.39 -18.38 2.58
CA ALA A 116 2.85 -18.36 2.56
C ALA A 116 3.37 -17.58 1.34
N LYS A 117 2.77 -17.80 0.16
CA LYS A 117 3.13 -17.08 -1.07
C LYS A 117 2.81 -15.58 -0.97
N ALA A 118 1.65 -15.21 -0.42
CA ALA A 118 1.28 -13.82 -0.21
C ALA A 118 2.22 -13.13 0.79
N THR A 119 2.57 -13.81 1.88
CA THR A 119 3.49 -13.32 2.91
C THR A 119 4.90 -13.14 2.35
N ALA A 120 5.40 -14.12 1.59
CA ALA A 120 6.71 -14.04 0.96
C ALA A 120 6.81 -12.86 -0.01
N ARG A 121 5.78 -12.61 -0.83
CA ARG A 121 5.73 -11.44 -1.72
C ARG A 121 5.80 -10.14 -0.93
N ARG A 122 4.98 -10.00 0.13
CA ARG A 122 4.97 -8.81 0.99
C ARG A 122 6.34 -8.58 1.61
N PHE A 123 6.98 -9.65 2.10
CA PHE A 123 8.31 -9.59 2.68
C PHE A 123 9.36 -9.11 1.67
N TRP A 124 9.46 -9.73 0.49
CA TRP A 124 10.45 -9.35 -0.53
C TRP A 124 10.23 -7.94 -1.05
N CYS A 125 8.99 -7.53 -1.33
CA CYS A 125 8.70 -6.14 -1.70
C CYS A 125 9.06 -5.16 -0.57
N GLY A 126 8.83 -5.53 0.68
CA GLY A 126 9.24 -4.75 1.85
C GLY A 126 10.75 -4.59 1.96
N VAL A 127 11.51 -5.66 1.75
CA VAL A 127 12.99 -5.62 1.74
C VAL A 127 13.51 -4.71 0.63
N ILE A 128 12.98 -4.83 -0.58
CA ILE A 128 13.38 -3.97 -1.72
C ILE A 128 13.04 -2.50 -1.43
N ALA A 129 11.84 -2.23 -0.93
CA ALA A 129 11.44 -0.88 -0.54
C ALA A 129 12.35 -0.29 0.54
N PHE A 130 12.74 -1.10 1.54
CA PHE A 130 13.66 -0.69 2.59
C PHE A 130 15.06 -0.35 2.04
N VAL A 131 15.58 -1.13 1.10
CA VAL A 131 16.88 -0.86 0.45
C VAL A 131 16.85 0.49 -0.28
N PHE A 132 15.80 0.77 -1.06
CA PHE A 132 15.64 2.07 -1.73
C PHE A 132 15.52 3.22 -0.73
N MET A 133 14.78 3.03 0.36
CA MET A 133 14.65 4.03 1.41
C MET A 133 15.99 4.31 2.10
N ALA A 134 16.74 3.27 2.48
CA ALA A 134 18.05 3.38 3.12
C ALA A 134 19.06 4.08 2.20
N ALA A 135 19.09 3.70 0.92
CA ALA A 135 19.93 4.37 -0.08
C ALA A 135 19.58 5.86 -0.23
N GLY A 136 18.29 6.20 -0.28
CA GLY A 136 17.82 7.58 -0.34
C GLY A 136 18.20 8.41 0.90
N ILE A 137 18.16 7.80 2.10
CA ILE A 137 18.61 8.44 3.34
C ILE A 137 20.12 8.71 3.30
N ILE A 138 20.92 7.71 2.92
CA ILE A 138 22.38 7.85 2.84
C ILE A 138 22.76 8.95 1.84
N ASP A 139 22.14 8.95 0.67
CA ASP A 139 22.38 9.95 -0.36
C ASP A 139 21.95 11.36 0.10
N CYS A 140 20.80 11.47 0.78
CA CYS A 140 20.34 12.73 1.37
C CYS A 140 21.34 13.28 2.40
N VAL A 141 21.87 12.43 3.29
CA VAL A 141 22.89 12.81 4.28
C VAL A 141 24.19 13.22 3.58
N TYR A 142 24.61 12.51 2.54
CA TYR A 142 25.80 12.85 1.76
C TYR A 142 25.66 14.23 1.10
N VAL A 143 24.53 14.47 0.42
CA VAL A 143 24.23 15.77 -0.21
C VAL A 143 24.21 16.89 0.83
N LEU A 144 23.56 16.69 1.99
CA LEU A 144 23.55 17.65 3.09
C LEU A 144 24.95 17.95 3.66
N SER A 145 25.83 16.95 3.73
CA SER A 145 27.21 17.13 4.21
C SER A 145 28.15 17.80 3.21
N SER A 146 27.77 17.86 1.94
CA SER A 146 28.55 18.44 0.85
C SER A 146 28.28 19.92 0.59
N ILE A 147 27.37 20.52 1.35
CA ILE A 147 26.95 21.93 1.31
C ILE A 147 27.59 22.66 2.49
#